data_AF-A0A7W1M324-F1
#
_entry.id   AF-A0A7W1M324-F1
#
_cell.length_a   1.000
_cell.length_b   1.000
_cell.length_c   1.000
_cell.angle_alpha   90.00
_cell.angle_beta   90.00
_cell.angle_gamma   90.00
#
_symmetry.space_group_name_H-M   'P 1'
#
loop_
_entity.id
_entity.type
_entity.pdbx_description
1 polymer ?
#
loop_
_entity_poly.entity_id
_entity_poly.type
_entity_poly.pdbx_seq_one_letter_code
_entity_poly.pdbx_strand_id
1 'polypeptide(L)'
;MRIPRPTPAAVLASVALFVALGGSAAAARHFLITSTRQIKPSVLRALHGAPGTSGPAGPSGPSGPAGTPGAQGPAGPSNLSALTIVRAPDLMVKPTKEATSIATCPAGYHVVAGGEYSGFATRNGSEMSADHQSWIVLVTNLSGIEVNLEAIAYCAGAGQAVAAGVPRAAHARAERQAQAMLARLRSERLATARVNSSHS
;
A
#
# COMPACT_ATOMS: atom_id res chain seq x y z
N MET A 1 117.51 5.42 22.78
CA MET A 1 117.07 6.14 21.56
C MET A 1 117.25 7.63 21.77
N ARG A 2 118.18 8.28 21.05
CA ARG A 2 118.33 9.75 21.04
C ARG A 2 117.54 10.28 19.84
N ILE A 3 116.53 11.10 20.09
CA ILE A 3 115.76 11.78 19.03
C ILE A 3 116.63 12.93 18.49
N PRO A 4 116.91 13.00 17.18
CA PRO A 4 117.67 14.13 16.62
C PRO A 4 116.86 15.42 16.80
N ARG A 5 117.55 16.50 17.20
CA ARG A 5 116.91 17.80 17.34
C ARG A 5 116.47 18.29 15.95
N PRO A 6 115.23 18.76 15.79
CA PRO A 6 114.74 19.20 14.48
C PRO A 6 115.61 20.34 13.95
N THR A 7 116.04 20.22 12.70
CA THR A 7 116.79 21.28 12.04
C THR A 7 115.84 22.40 11.61
N PRO A 8 116.30 23.66 11.53
CA PRO A 8 115.47 24.79 11.10
C PRO A 8 114.78 24.56 9.74
N ALA A 9 115.43 23.81 8.85
CA ALA A 9 114.89 23.43 7.54
C ALA A 9 113.63 22.54 7.65
N ALA A 10 113.60 21.61 8.62
CA ALA A 10 112.44 20.75 8.83
C ALA A 10 111.22 21.56 9.31
N VAL A 11 111.44 22.60 10.13
CA VAL A 11 110.37 23.49 10.60
C VAL A 11 109.80 24.30 9.43
N LEU A 12 110.65 24.90 8.59
CA LEU A 12 110.22 25.65 7.42
C LEU A 12 109.47 24.78 6.39
N ALA A 13 109.98 23.59 6.10
CA ALA A 13 109.31 22.64 5.20
C ALA A 13 107.93 22.25 5.73
N SER A 14 107.79 22.04 7.05
CA SER A 14 106.51 21.71 7.67
C SER A 14 105.50 22.86 7.56
N VAL A 15 105.93 24.10 7.82
CA VAL A 15 105.05 25.28 7.70
C VAL A 15 104.62 25.50 6.25
N ALA A 16 105.55 25.41 5.29
CA ALA A 16 105.24 25.55 3.87
C ALA A 16 104.23 24.49 3.38
N LEU A 17 104.38 23.24 3.84
CA LEU A 17 103.47 22.15 3.49
C LEU A 17 102.04 22.39 4.02
N PHE A 18 101.91 22.92 5.24
CA PHE A 18 100.60 23.28 5.79
C PHE A 18 99.92 24.41 5.01
N VAL A 19 100.68 25.42 4.56
CA VAL A 19 100.13 26.52 3.76
C VAL A 19 99.72 26.05 2.36
N ALA A 20 100.52 25.20 1.72
CA ALA A 20 100.21 24.65 0.40
C ALA A 20 98.96 23.77 0.39
N LEU A 21 98.71 22.99 1.46
CA LEU A 21 97.54 22.11 1.58
C LEU A 21 96.26 22.84 2.05
N GLY A 22 96.38 24.01 2.68
CA GLY A 22 95.24 24.74 3.26
C GLY A 22 94.40 25.56 2.27
N GLY A 23 94.93 25.87 1.08
CA GLY A 23 94.31 26.83 0.15
C GLY A 23 92.95 26.41 -0.42
N SER A 24 92.71 25.11 -0.62
CA SER A 24 91.55 24.62 -1.37
C SER A 24 90.25 24.56 -0.54
N ALA A 25 90.33 24.56 0.79
CA ALA A 25 89.17 24.34 1.66
C ALA A 25 88.33 25.62 1.92
N ALA A 26 88.90 26.81 1.73
CA ALA A 26 88.22 28.07 2.02
C ALA A 26 87.15 28.45 0.96
N ALA A 27 87.30 28.01 -0.29
CA ALA A 27 86.42 28.43 -1.39
C ALA A 27 85.10 27.63 -1.50
N ALA A 28 85.03 26.42 -0.94
CA ALA A 28 83.87 25.53 -1.11
C ALA A 28 82.59 25.97 -0.38
N ARG A 29 82.68 26.90 0.58
CA ARG A 29 81.50 27.37 1.34
C ARG A 29 80.62 28.35 0.56
N HIS A 30 81.13 28.92 -0.54
CA HIS A 30 80.39 29.92 -1.31
C HIS A 30 79.46 29.34 -2.39
N PHE A 31 79.51 28.02 -2.66
CA PHE A 31 78.69 27.37 -3.69
C PHE A 31 77.56 26.49 -3.17
N LEU A 32 77.36 26.41 -1.85
CA LEU A 32 76.16 25.75 -1.31
C LEU A 32 74.98 26.72 -1.38
N ILE A 33 74.05 26.42 -2.27
CA ILE A 33 72.74 27.06 -2.30
C ILE A 33 71.95 26.53 -1.10
N THR A 34 72.07 27.15 0.06
CA THR A 34 71.36 26.76 1.29
C THR A 34 70.04 27.51 1.46
N SER A 35 69.77 28.51 0.63
CA SER A 35 68.55 29.31 0.71
C SER A 35 67.93 29.57 -0.64
N THR A 36 66.61 29.44 -0.71
CA THR A 36 65.79 29.76 -1.89
C THR A 36 65.91 31.22 -2.32
N ARG A 37 66.42 32.13 -1.46
CA ARG A 37 66.75 33.51 -1.82
C ARG A 37 67.90 33.64 -2.82
N GLN A 38 68.78 32.65 -2.92
CA GLN A 38 69.87 32.63 -3.90
C GLN A 38 69.39 32.20 -5.29
N ILE A 39 68.12 31.80 -5.42
CA ILE A 39 67.50 31.38 -6.67
C ILE A 39 66.60 32.52 -7.17
N LYS A 40 66.72 32.86 -8.45
CA LYS A 40 65.88 33.92 -9.06
C LYS A 40 64.39 33.61 -8.84
N PRO A 41 63.58 34.59 -8.40
CA PRO A 41 62.13 34.38 -8.18
C PRO A 41 61.36 33.92 -9.42
N SER A 42 61.88 34.18 -10.63
CA SER A 42 61.32 33.64 -11.88
C SER A 42 61.42 32.11 -11.95
N VAL A 43 62.51 31.52 -11.45
CA VAL A 43 62.72 30.07 -11.43
C VAL A 43 61.81 29.43 -10.39
N LEU A 44 61.66 30.03 -9.20
CA LEU A 44 60.72 29.55 -8.19
C LEU A 44 59.25 29.61 -8.67
N ARG A 45 58.89 30.62 -9.46
CA ARG A 45 57.56 30.71 -10.07
C ARG A 45 57.39 29.70 -11.21
N ALA A 46 58.43 29.44 -12.00
CA ALA A 46 58.40 28.41 -13.03
C ALA A 46 58.28 26.99 -12.45
N LEU A 47 58.79 26.76 -11.23
CA LEU A 47 58.62 25.49 -10.52
C LEU A 47 57.28 25.35 -9.78
N HIS A 48 56.62 26.44 -9.41
CA HIS A 48 55.27 26.37 -8.84
C HIS A 48 54.26 26.12 -9.96
N GLY A 49 53.89 24.85 -10.13
CA GLY A 49 52.83 24.44 -11.04
C GLY A 49 51.49 25.12 -10.73
N ALA A 50 50.60 25.16 -11.73
CA ALA A 50 49.26 25.70 -11.56
C ALA A 50 48.49 24.92 -10.47
N PRO A 51 47.60 25.57 -9.70
CA PRO A 51 46.71 24.88 -8.78
C PRO A 51 45.92 23.78 -9.51
N GLY A 52 45.79 22.61 -8.87
CA GLY A 52 44.98 21.52 -9.41
C GLY A 52 43.52 21.95 -9.60
N THR A 53 42.84 21.36 -10.59
CA THR A 53 41.41 21.58 -10.80
C THR A 53 40.61 21.07 -9.60
N SER A 54 39.47 21.70 -9.33
CA SER A 54 38.53 21.20 -8.32
C SER A 54 38.06 19.79 -8.70
N GLY A 55 38.01 18.90 -7.72
CA GLY A 55 37.54 17.53 -7.93
C GLY A 55 36.07 17.49 -8.39
N PRO A 56 35.63 16.39 -9.03
CA PRO A 56 34.25 16.23 -9.42
C PRO A 56 33.32 16.23 -8.19
N ALA A 57 32.06 16.63 -8.40
CA ALA A 57 31.03 16.51 -7.38
C ALA A 57 30.90 15.04 -6.92
N GLY A 58 30.69 14.84 -5.62
CA GLY A 58 30.48 13.50 -5.06
C GLY A 58 29.20 12.85 -5.61
N PRO A 59 29.10 11.50 -5.56
CA PRO A 59 27.90 10.79 -5.98
C PRO A 59 26.69 11.18 -5.12
N SER A 60 25.49 11.10 -5.69
CA SER A 60 24.24 11.23 -4.93
C SER A 60 24.19 10.23 -3.78
N GLY A 61 23.66 10.66 -2.64
CA GLY A 61 23.45 9.78 -1.49
C GLY A 61 22.50 8.62 -1.81
N PRO A 62 22.57 7.52 -1.05
CA PRO A 62 21.65 6.40 -1.21
C PRO A 62 20.20 6.83 -0.93
N SER A 63 19.25 6.16 -1.57
CA SER A 63 17.83 6.32 -1.25
C SER A 63 17.57 6.03 0.23
N GLY A 64 16.67 6.80 0.84
CA GLY A 64 16.25 6.57 2.22
C GLY A 64 15.56 5.21 2.41
N PRO A 65 15.52 4.68 3.65
CA PRO A 65 14.81 3.44 3.94
C PRO A 65 13.31 3.58 3.63
N ALA A 66 12.66 2.47 3.31
CA ALA A 66 11.21 2.43 3.18
C ALA A 66 10.53 2.83 4.50
N GLY A 67 9.38 3.50 4.41
CA GLY A 67 8.58 3.85 5.58
C GLY A 67 8.05 2.61 6.31
N THR A 68 7.77 2.74 7.60
CA THR A 68 7.15 1.67 8.38
C THR A 68 5.75 1.35 7.87
N PRO A 69 5.30 0.09 7.92
CA PRO A 69 3.89 -0.26 7.66
C PRO A 69 2.94 0.60 8.53
N GLY A 70 1.77 0.92 7.98
CA GLY A 70 0.72 1.61 8.74
C GLY A 70 0.20 0.76 9.91
N ALA A 71 -0.37 1.41 10.93
CA ALA A 71 -1.00 0.71 12.05
C ALA A 71 -2.18 -0.15 11.56
N GLN A 72 -2.39 -1.30 12.21
CA GLN A 72 -3.59 -2.11 11.99
C GLN A 72 -4.84 -1.30 12.35
N GLY A 73 -5.90 -1.42 11.54
CA GLY A 73 -7.19 -0.80 11.84
C GLY A 73 -7.81 -1.33 13.14
N PRO A 74 -8.74 -0.58 13.76
CA PRO A 74 -9.43 -1.04 14.96
C PRO A 74 -10.19 -2.35 14.68
N ALA A 75 -10.35 -3.18 15.72
CA ALA A 75 -11.22 -4.34 15.63
C ALA A 75 -12.65 -3.91 15.29
N GLY A 76 -13.34 -4.68 14.44
CA GLY A 76 -14.76 -4.46 14.17
C GLY A 76 -15.62 -4.67 15.42
N PRO A 77 -16.87 -4.18 15.44
CA PRO A 77 -17.78 -4.41 16.56
C PRO A 77 -17.97 -5.93 16.78
N SER A 78 -17.69 -6.39 18.00
CA SER A 78 -17.76 -7.81 18.39
C SER A 78 -19.13 -8.22 18.95
N ASN A 79 -19.99 -7.24 19.23
CA ASN A 79 -21.34 -7.42 19.72
C ASN A 79 -22.34 -7.44 18.56
N LEU A 80 -22.61 -8.64 18.03
CA LEU A 80 -23.81 -8.85 17.22
C LEU A 80 -25.03 -8.54 18.09
N SER A 81 -25.76 -7.48 17.75
CA SER A 81 -27.08 -7.21 18.35
C SER A 81 -27.98 -8.44 18.24
N ALA A 82 -28.82 -8.67 19.24
CA ALA A 82 -29.88 -9.69 19.16
C ALA A 82 -30.71 -9.44 17.89
N LEU A 83 -30.89 -10.50 17.08
CA LEU A 83 -31.68 -10.41 15.86
C LEU A 83 -33.16 -10.35 16.20
N THR A 84 -33.86 -9.42 15.57
CA THR A 84 -35.33 -9.38 15.56
C THR A 84 -35.82 -10.14 14.34
N ILE A 85 -36.65 -11.15 14.55
CA ILE A 85 -37.25 -11.93 13.46
C ILE A 85 -38.58 -11.27 13.08
N VAL A 86 -38.70 -10.83 11.83
CA VAL A 86 -39.95 -10.30 11.28
C VAL A 86 -40.50 -11.30 10.27
N ARG A 87 -41.78 -11.62 10.40
CA ARG A 87 -42.50 -12.45 9.44
C ARG A 87 -43.53 -11.61 8.70
N ALA A 88 -43.66 -11.86 7.40
CA ALA A 88 -44.75 -11.30 6.62
C ALA A 88 -46.08 -11.97 7.01
N PRO A 89 -47.24 -11.37 6.69
CA PRO A 89 -48.51 -12.06 6.80
C PRO A 89 -48.53 -13.33 5.93
N ASP A 90 -49.17 -14.39 6.44
CA ASP A 90 -49.40 -15.61 5.68
C ASP A 90 -50.22 -15.34 4.42
N LEU A 91 -49.70 -15.78 3.27
CA LEU A 91 -50.35 -15.67 1.97
C LEU A 91 -50.64 -17.06 1.40
N MET A 92 -51.90 -17.35 1.09
CA MET A 92 -52.28 -18.59 0.41
C MET A 92 -52.13 -18.44 -1.11
N VAL A 93 -51.23 -19.24 -1.69
CA VAL A 93 -50.92 -19.25 -3.11
C VAL A 93 -51.69 -20.37 -3.78
N LYS A 94 -52.59 -20.02 -4.70
CA LYS A 94 -53.41 -20.98 -5.46
C LYS A 94 -52.57 -21.83 -6.42
N PRO A 95 -53.03 -23.04 -6.78
CA PRO A 95 -52.40 -23.86 -7.82
C PRO A 95 -52.12 -23.06 -9.09
N THR A 96 -50.95 -23.27 -9.68
CA THR A 96 -50.45 -22.63 -10.91
C THR A 96 -50.28 -21.10 -10.84
N LYS A 97 -50.32 -20.51 -9.63
CA LYS A 97 -50.12 -19.07 -9.43
C LYS A 97 -48.74 -18.73 -8.88
N GLU A 98 -48.32 -17.53 -9.23
CA GLU A 98 -47.15 -16.86 -8.67
C GLU A 98 -47.59 -15.95 -7.52
N ALA A 99 -46.75 -15.80 -6.52
CA ALA A 99 -46.99 -14.87 -5.42
C ALA A 99 -45.69 -14.32 -4.86
N THR A 100 -45.77 -13.11 -4.32
CA THR A 100 -44.66 -12.45 -3.62
C THR A 100 -45.05 -12.24 -2.16
N SER A 101 -44.11 -12.50 -1.25
CA SER A 101 -44.20 -12.12 0.15
C SER A 101 -43.00 -11.25 0.54
N ILE A 102 -43.23 -10.25 1.39
CA ILE A 102 -42.24 -9.24 1.77
C ILE A 102 -42.26 -9.07 3.28
N ALA A 103 -41.13 -9.35 3.95
CA ALA A 103 -40.93 -9.09 5.37
C ALA A 103 -40.07 -7.82 5.53
N THR A 104 -40.61 -6.77 6.14
CA THR A 104 -39.94 -5.48 6.31
C THR A 104 -39.51 -5.26 7.76
N CYS A 105 -38.24 -4.99 7.99
CA CYS A 105 -37.73 -4.67 9.32
C CYS A 105 -38.37 -3.39 9.88
N PRO A 106 -38.52 -3.29 11.22
CA PRO A 106 -38.98 -2.06 11.85
C PRO A 106 -37.96 -0.92 11.68
N ALA A 107 -38.41 0.31 11.91
CA ALA A 107 -37.53 1.47 11.87
C ALA A 107 -36.35 1.33 12.84
N GLY A 108 -35.15 1.70 12.40
CA GLY A 108 -33.91 1.55 13.17
C GLY A 108 -33.24 0.19 13.02
N TYR A 109 -33.80 -0.71 12.20
CA TYR A 109 -33.23 -2.01 11.91
C TYR A 109 -32.95 -2.18 10.41
N HIS A 110 -32.05 -3.10 10.10
CA HIS A 110 -31.71 -3.52 8.75
C HIS A 110 -31.73 -5.04 8.64
N VAL A 111 -32.14 -5.54 7.49
CA VAL A 111 -32.06 -6.96 7.15
C VAL A 111 -30.59 -7.34 7.04
N VAL A 112 -30.19 -8.40 7.74
CA VAL A 112 -28.87 -9.01 7.62
C VAL A 112 -28.94 -10.40 7.00
N ALA A 113 -30.10 -11.05 7.09
CA ALA A 113 -30.41 -12.32 6.45
C ALA A 113 -31.93 -12.46 6.31
N GLY A 114 -32.38 -13.46 5.55
CA GLY A 114 -33.79 -13.81 5.49
C GLY A 114 -34.01 -15.17 4.83
N GLY A 115 -35.28 -15.49 4.63
CA GLY A 115 -35.71 -16.70 3.96
C GLY A 115 -37.23 -16.73 3.81
N GLU A 116 -37.77 -17.93 3.65
CA GLU A 116 -39.20 -18.14 3.46
C GLU A 116 -39.70 -19.44 4.09
N TYR A 117 -40.99 -19.47 4.38
CA TYR A 117 -41.78 -20.68 4.49
C TYR A 117 -42.76 -20.70 3.31
N SER A 118 -42.61 -21.64 2.39
CA SER A 118 -43.36 -21.67 1.11
C SER A 118 -44.04 -23.00 0.79
N GLY A 119 -44.10 -23.92 1.76
CA GLY A 119 -44.64 -25.27 1.58
C GLY A 119 -43.99 -26.00 0.39
N PHE A 120 -44.81 -26.42 -0.57
CA PHE A 120 -44.39 -27.12 -1.80
C PHE A 120 -44.22 -26.19 -3.02
N ALA A 121 -44.30 -24.87 -2.82
CA ALA A 121 -44.10 -23.93 -3.91
C ALA A 121 -42.64 -23.96 -4.40
N THR A 122 -42.45 -23.79 -5.70
CA THR A 122 -41.13 -23.61 -6.29
C THR A 122 -40.66 -22.17 -6.06
N ARG A 123 -39.53 -21.99 -5.37
CA ARG A 123 -38.88 -20.68 -5.22
C ARG A 123 -38.33 -20.21 -6.56
N ASN A 124 -38.72 -19.00 -6.97
CA ASN A 124 -38.17 -18.30 -8.13
C ASN A 124 -37.21 -17.16 -7.73
N GLY A 125 -37.36 -16.61 -6.53
CA GLY A 125 -36.45 -15.62 -5.98
C GLY A 125 -36.56 -15.52 -4.46
N SER A 126 -35.43 -15.25 -3.80
CA SER A 126 -35.33 -14.98 -2.36
C SER A 126 -34.13 -14.04 -2.18
N GLU A 127 -34.41 -12.77 -1.96
CA GLU A 127 -33.38 -11.73 -1.95
C GLU A 127 -33.69 -10.59 -0.99
N MET A 128 -32.64 -9.88 -0.60
CA MET A 128 -32.74 -8.66 0.19
C MET A 128 -33.14 -7.48 -0.70
N SER A 129 -33.93 -6.55 -0.16
CA SER A 129 -34.19 -5.29 -0.83
C SER A 129 -32.90 -4.46 -0.96
N ALA A 130 -32.79 -3.66 -2.02
CA ALA A 130 -31.60 -2.86 -2.29
C ALA A 130 -31.24 -1.85 -1.18
N ASP A 131 -32.20 -1.46 -0.34
CA ASP A 131 -32.00 -0.61 0.84
C ASP A 131 -31.77 -1.39 2.15
N HIS A 132 -31.66 -2.71 2.07
CA HIS A 132 -31.46 -3.63 3.20
C HIS A 132 -32.55 -3.48 4.28
N GLN A 133 -33.79 -3.20 3.88
CA GLN A 133 -34.91 -3.02 4.81
C GLN A 133 -35.93 -4.15 4.75
N SER A 134 -35.98 -4.92 3.66
CA SER A 134 -36.94 -6.01 3.50
C SER A 134 -36.31 -7.26 2.92
N TRP A 135 -36.87 -8.42 3.24
CA TRP A 135 -36.63 -9.67 2.55
C TRP A 135 -37.79 -9.96 1.60
N ILE A 136 -37.48 -10.26 0.34
CA ILE A 136 -38.44 -10.41 -0.75
C ILE A 136 -38.37 -11.85 -1.24
N VAL A 137 -39.51 -12.51 -1.29
CA VAL A 137 -39.63 -13.89 -1.74
C VAL A 137 -40.64 -13.96 -2.87
N LEU A 138 -40.28 -14.64 -3.95
CA LEU A 138 -41.12 -14.91 -5.11
C LEU A 138 -41.19 -16.42 -5.34
N VAL A 139 -42.40 -16.95 -5.41
CA VAL A 139 -42.63 -18.39 -5.63
C VAL A 139 -43.66 -18.62 -6.72
N THR A 140 -43.67 -19.84 -7.26
CA THR A 140 -44.75 -20.38 -8.07
C THR A 140 -45.27 -21.65 -7.44
N ASN A 141 -46.58 -21.74 -7.21
CA ASN A 141 -47.21 -22.97 -6.78
C ASN A 141 -47.47 -23.88 -7.99
N LEU A 142 -46.63 -24.90 -8.18
CA LEU A 142 -46.81 -25.90 -9.22
C LEU A 142 -47.56 -27.15 -8.72
N SER A 143 -48.01 -27.15 -7.47
CA SER A 143 -48.78 -28.24 -6.90
C SER A 143 -50.27 -28.15 -7.26
N GLY A 144 -51.02 -29.21 -6.96
CA GLY A 144 -52.48 -29.26 -7.13
C GLY A 144 -53.29 -28.70 -5.95
N ILE A 145 -52.64 -28.20 -4.90
CA ILE A 145 -53.29 -27.67 -3.69
C ILE A 145 -52.86 -26.23 -3.42
N GLU A 146 -53.61 -25.49 -2.60
CA GLU A 146 -53.12 -24.19 -2.10
C GLU A 146 -51.97 -24.42 -1.12
N VAL A 147 -50.95 -23.54 -1.19
CA VAL A 147 -49.77 -23.60 -0.32
C VAL A 147 -49.59 -22.24 0.34
N ASN A 148 -49.11 -22.24 1.58
CA ASN A 148 -48.82 -21.01 2.29
C ASN A 148 -47.49 -20.41 1.80
N LEU A 149 -47.37 -19.09 1.93
CA LEU A 149 -46.16 -18.33 1.67
C LEU A 149 -45.98 -17.27 2.74
N GLU A 150 -44.82 -17.29 3.39
CA GLU A 150 -44.42 -16.34 4.42
C GLU A 150 -42.95 -15.97 4.20
N ALA A 151 -42.65 -14.69 3.96
CA ALA A 151 -41.28 -14.20 3.97
C ALA A 151 -40.80 -13.96 5.42
N ILE A 152 -39.53 -14.22 5.68
CA ILE A 152 -38.90 -14.07 7.00
C ILE A 152 -37.67 -13.18 6.84
N ALA A 153 -37.57 -12.13 7.65
CA ALA A 153 -36.42 -11.24 7.73
C ALA A 153 -35.76 -11.32 9.11
N TYR A 154 -34.43 -11.47 9.12
CA TYR A 154 -33.61 -11.35 10.32
C TYR A 154 -33.01 -9.94 10.37
N CYS A 155 -33.47 -9.16 11.34
CA CYS A 155 -33.21 -7.73 11.45
C CYS A 155 -32.19 -7.44 12.56
N ALA A 156 -31.13 -6.70 12.25
CA ALA A 156 -30.17 -6.18 13.22
C ALA A 156 -30.34 -4.67 13.42
N GLY A 157 -30.06 -4.18 14.62
CA GLY A 157 -30.12 -2.76 14.94
C GLY A 157 -29.08 -1.95 14.16
N ALA A 158 -29.48 -0.78 13.69
CA ALA A 158 -28.60 0.19 13.04
C ALA A 158 -27.46 0.59 14.00
N GLY A 159 -26.23 0.66 13.48
CA GLY A 159 -25.03 1.03 14.24
C GLY A 159 -24.40 -0.10 15.06
N GLN A 160 -24.98 -1.30 15.09
CA GLN A 160 -24.40 -2.46 15.80
C GLN A 160 -23.86 -3.53 14.86
N ALA A 161 -24.49 -3.72 13.69
CA ALA A 161 -24.01 -4.60 12.63
C ALA A 161 -24.21 -4.03 11.21
N VAL A 162 -24.93 -2.91 11.07
CA VAL A 162 -25.29 -2.30 9.77
C VAL A 162 -25.17 -0.78 9.85
N ALA A 163 -24.68 -0.13 8.78
CA ALA A 163 -24.50 1.32 8.73
C ALA A 163 -25.82 2.09 8.98
N ALA A 164 -25.74 3.23 9.67
CA ALA A 164 -26.86 3.87 10.36
C ALA A 164 -27.93 4.59 9.50
N GLY A 165 -28.12 4.23 8.23
CA GLY A 165 -29.00 4.96 7.31
C GLY A 165 -30.34 4.26 7.05
N VAL A 166 -31.41 4.60 7.78
CA VAL A 166 -32.78 4.10 7.49
C VAL A 166 -33.57 5.14 6.67
N PRO A 167 -34.01 4.83 5.43
CA PRO A 167 -34.89 5.73 4.69
C PRO A 167 -36.38 5.40 4.94
N ARG A 168 -37.19 6.43 5.26
CA ARG A 168 -38.63 6.37 5.63
C ARG A 168 -39.62 5.70 4.66
N ALA A 169 -39.18 5.21 3.49
CA ALA A 169 -40.03 4.61 2.45
C ALA A 169 -39.54 3.20 2.03
N ALA A 170 -39.18 2.37 3.01
CA ALA A 170 -38.61 1.04 2.79
C ALA A 170 -39.52 0.08 2.03
N HIS A 171 -40.79 -0.01 2.45
CA HIS A 171 -41.72 -0.99 1.90
C HIS A 171 -42.02 -0.76 0.41
N ALA A 172 -42.30 0.48 0.02
CA ALA A 172 -42.59 0.82 -1.38
C ALA A 172 -41.41 0.53 -2.33
N ARG A 173 -40.16 0.59 -1.85
CA ARG A 173 -38.99 0.19 -2.64
C ARG A 173 -38.93 -1.33 -2.83
N ALA A 174 -39.17 -2.08 -1.76
CA ALA A 174 -39.23 -3.53 -1.81
C ALA A 174 -40.36 -4.00 -2.75
N GLU A 175 -41.53 -3.36 -2.73
CA GLU A 175 -42.63 -3.65 -3.65
C GLU A 175 -42.24 -3.43 -5.12
N ARG A 176 -41.54 -2.33 -5.43
CA ARG A 176 -41.06 -2.08 -6.81
C ARG A 176 -40.04 -3.13 -7.25
N GLN A 177 -39.12 -3.52 -6.37
CA GLN A 177 -38.16 -4.58 -6.64
C GLN A 177 -38.87 -5.92 -6.87
N ALA A 178 -39.84 -6.28 -6.03
CA ALA A 178 -40.66 -7.47 -6.18
C ALA A 178 -41.43 -7.49 -7.52
N GLN A 179 -42.03 -6.36 -7.92
CA GLN A 179 -42.70 -6.23 -9.21
C GLN A 179 -41.73 -6.44 -10.38
N ALA A 180 -40.49 -5.93 -10.28
CA ALA A 180 -39.46 -6.16 -11.29
C ALA A 180 -39.04 -7.63 -11.37
N MET A 181 -38.89 -8.33 -10.23
CA MET A 181 -38.59 -9.77 -10.20
C MET A 181 -39.70 -10.58 -10.89
N LEU A 182 -40.97 -10.28 -10.56
CA LEU A 182 -42.12 -10.95 -11.13
C LEU A 182 -42.23 -10.73 -12.64
N ALA A 183 -42.00 -9.49 -13.10
CA ALA A 183 -41.99 -9.16 -14.52
C ALA A 183 -40.90 -9.94 -15.27
N ARG A 184 -39.70 -10.05 -14.68
CA ARG A 184 -38.59 -10.83 -15.24
C ARG A 184 -38.96 -12.31 -15.36
N LEU A 185 -39.47 -12.93 -14.30
CA LEU A 185 -39.89 -14.34 -14.30
C LEU A 185 -40.90 -14.62 -15.42
N ARG A 186 -41.90 -13.75 -15.58
CA ARG A 186 -42.91 -13.90 -16.63
C ARG A 186 -42.32 -13.78 -18.03
N SER A 187 -41.39 -12.84 -18.23
CA SER A 187 -40.72 -12.68 -19.52
C SER A 187 -39.90 -13.92 -19.92
N GLU A 188 -39.17 -14.51 -18.95
CA GLU A 188 -38.36 -15.71 -19.16
C GLU A 188 -39.26 -16.91 -19.51
N ARG A 189 -40.39 -17.10 -18.80
CA ARG A 189 -41.36 -18.15 -19.13
C ARG A 189 -41.97 -18.01 -20.51
N LEU A 190 -42.34 -16.79 -20.91
CA LEU A 190 -42.87 -16.53 -22.25
C LEU A 190 -41.83 -16.81 -23.35
N ALA A 191 -40.54 -16.56 -23.06
CA ALA A 191 -39.46 -16.91 -23.98
C ALA A 191 -39.30 -18.43 -24.09
N THR A 192 -39.27 -19.17 -22.97
CA THR A 192 -39.19 -20.63 -22.97
C THR A 192 -40.37 -21.27 -23.70
N ALA A 193 -41.60 -20.76 -23.48
CA ALA A 193 -42.79 -21.27 -24.17
C ALA A 193 -42.69 -21.10 -25.69
N ARG A 194 -42.18 -19.94 -26.16
CA ARG A 194 -41.96 -19.70 -27.59
C ARG A 194 -40.95 -20.66 -28.22
N VAL A 195 -39.83 -20.91 -27.53
CA VAL A 195 -38.81 -21.87 -28.00
C VAL A 195 -39.39 -23.28 -28.09
N ASN A 196 -40.16 -23.72 -27.10
CA ASN A 196 -40.75 -25.06 -27.13
C ASN A 196 -41.80 -25.20 -28.25
N SER A 197 -42.56 -24.15 -28.54
CA SER A 197 -43.53 -24.14 -29.65
C SER A 197 -42.89 -24.12 -31.04
N SER A 198 -41.63 -23.69 -31.18
CA SER A 198 -40.93 -23.70 -32.48
C SER A 198 -40.25 -25.04 -32.80
N HIS A 199 -40.27 -25.99 -31.86
CA HIS A 199 -39.70 -27.33 -31.99
C HIS A 199 -40.77 -28.45 -32.07
N SER A 200 -42.06 -28.07 -32.07
CA SER A 200 -43.21 -28.97 -32.26
C SER A 200 -43.83 -28.75 -33.63
#